data_AF-M2TJ54-F1
#
_entry.id   AF-M2TJ54-F1
#
_cell.length_a   1.000
_cell.length_b   1.000
_cell.length_c   1.000
_cell.angle_alpha   90.00
_cell.angle_beta   90.00
_cell.angle_gamma   90.00
#
_symmetry.space_group_name_H-M   'P 1'
#
loop_
_entity.id
_entity.type
_entity.pdbx_description
1 polymer ?
#
loop_
_entity_poly.entity_id
_entity_poly.type
_entity_poly.pdbx_seq_one_letter_code
_entity_poly.pdbx_strand_id
1 'polypeptide(L)'
;MLLMSSISVAQVLTPGKIGFDLLVFDEASQVPPEDALVAIARARQVVIVGDQKQLPPTSFFDRLLADDGDAEDLDKEGEVLLGGAATLGELESILSLCEARGLRMRMLQWHYRSRDPSLIRVSNREFYRDELILPPSPLQKDPSCGLIFTRVAGLHNGGCVNDHSA
;
A
#
# COMPACT_ATOMS: atom_id res chain seq x y z
N MET A 1 11.55 -1.85 -23.88
CA MET A 1 10.91 -1.66 -22.57
C MET A 1 11.72 -0.60 -21.82
N LEU A 2 11.10 0.49 -21.37
CA LEU A 2 11.74 1.49 -20.51
C LEU A 2 11.27 1.27 -19.08
N LEU A 3 12.19 1.32 -18.12
CA LEU A 3 11.92 1.29 -16.68
C LEU A 3 12.44 2.60 -16.10
N MET A 4 11.52 3.43 -15.61
CA MET A 4 11.80 4.78 -15.13
C MET A 4 10.84 5.08 -13.98
N SER A 5 11.29 5.86 -13.00
CA SER A 5 10.37 6.47 -12.05
C SER A 5 9.50 7.52 -12.77
N SER A 6 8.32 7.79 -12.21
CA SER A 6 7.41 8.85 -12.67
C SER A 6 8.12 10.19 -12.84
N ILE A 7 8.96 10.57 -11.86
CA ILE A 7 9.72 11.81 -11.92
C ILE A 7 10.77 11.83 -13.04
N SER A 8 11.44 10.70 -13.30
CA SER A 8 12.40 10.61 -14.41
C SER A 8 11.72 10.76 -15.77
N VAL A 9 10.49 10.26 -15.93
CA VAL A 9 9.71 10.48 -17.15
C VAL A 9 9.46 11.97 -17.39
N ALA A 10 9.15 12.73 -16.34
CA ALA A 10 8.93 14.17 -16.43
C ALA A 10 10.20 14.96 -16.75
N GLN A 11 11.33 14.59 -16.15
CA GLN A 11 12.59 15.33 -16.29
C GLN A 11 13.35 15.01 -17.60
N VAL A 12 13.28 13.77 -18.06
CA VAL A 12 14.16 13.29 -19.15
C VAL A 12 13.45 13.30 -20.50
N LEU A 13 12.14 13.01 -20.56
CA LEU A 13 11.46 12.83 -21.83
C LEU A 13 10.86 14.14 -22.35
N THR A 14 11.35 14.60 -23.49
CA THR A 14 10.79 15.78 -24.16
C THR A 14 9.31 15.55 -24.51
N PRO A 15 8.41 16.51 -24.23
CA PRO A 15 7.00 16.44 -24.61
C PRO A 15 6.79 16.15 -26.10
N GLY A 16 5.84 15.27 -26.41
CA GLY A 16 5.45 14.93 -27.80
C GLY A 16 6.46 14.11 -28.61
N LYS A 17 7.68 13.87 -28.11
CA LYS A 17 8.71 13.09 -28.81
C LYS A 17 8.58 11.59 -28.60
N ILE A 18 8.16 11.19 -27.41
CA ILE A 18 8.05 9.79 -26.99
C ILE A 18 6.67 9.59 -26.39
N GLY A 19 5.96 8.60 -26.93
CA GLY A 19 4.70 8.08 -26.43
C GLY A 19 4.79 6.58 -26.20
N PHE A 20 3.85 6.05 -25.42
CA PHE A 20 3.80 4.65 -25.02
C PHE A 20 2.47 4.03 -25.44
N ASP A 21 2.50 2.85 -26.05
CA ASP A 21 1.26 2.09 -26.28
C ASP A 21 0.69 1.55 -24.96
N LEU A 22 1.58 1.15 -24.03
CA LEU A 22 1.24 0.63 -22.72
C LEU A 22 2.16 1.23 -21.65
N LEU A 23 1.56 1.72 -20.57
CA LEU A 23 2.21 2.14 -19.35
C LEU A 23 1.79 1.21 -18.20
N VAL A 24 2.74 0.75 -17.40
CA VAL A 24 2.46 -0.06 -16.21
C VAL A 24 3.03 0.68 -15.00
N PHE A 25 2.16 0.98 -14.04
CA PHE A 25 2.58 1.39 -12.70
C PHE A 25 2.65 0.15 -11.82
N ASP A 26 3.80 -0.10 -11.23
CA ASP A 26 4.00 -1.06 -10.16
C ASP A 26 4.06 -0.31 -8.82
N GLU A 27 3.67 -0.96 -7.72
CA GLU A 27 3.54 -0.34 -6.39
C GLU A 27 2.77 1.00 -6.39
N ALA A 28 1.67 1.04 -7.16
CA ALA A 28 0.92 2.25 -7.44
C ALA A 28 0.28 2.90 -6.20
N SER A 29 0.17 2.19 -5.08
CA SER A 29 -0.24 2.76 -3.79
C SER A 29 0.76 3.80 -3.25
N GLN A 30 2.00 3.79 -3.74
CA GLN A 30 3.06 4.71 -3.33
C GLN A 30 3.30 5.86 -4.32
N VAL A 31 2.52 5.94 -5.41
CA VAL A 31 2.72 6.96 -6.46
C VAL A 31 1.64 8.05 -6.34
N PRO A 32 2.02 9.30 -6.01
CA PRO A 32 1.08 10.42 -6.00
C PRO A 32 0.46 10.66 -7.39
N PRO A 33 -0.84 11.03 -7.48
CA PRO A 33 -1.49 11.27 -8.77
C PRO A 33 -0.79 12.32 -9.64
N GLU A 34 -0.24 13.37 -9.03
CA GLU A 34 0.48 14.46 -9.70
C GLU A 34 1.76 13.96 -10.42
N ASP A 35 2.45 13.01 -9.81
CA ASP A 35 3.65 12.39 -10.39
C ASP A 35 3.29 11.44 -11.53
N ALA A 36 2.17 10.72 -11.40
CA ALA A 36 1.70 9.79 -12.42
C ALA A 36 1.20 10.50 -13.70
N LEU A 37 0.67 11.71 -13.57
CA LEU A 37 -0.02 12.44 -14.65
C LEU A 37 0.82 12.58 -15.92
N VAL A 38 2.11 12.90 -15.77
CA VAL A 38 3.01 13.15 -16.91
C VAL A 38 3.26 11.88 -17.73
N ALA A 39 3.36 10.73 -17.06
CA ALA A 39 3.52 9.45 -17.74
C ALA A 39 2.20 9.01 -18.40
N ILE A 40 1.07 9.17 -17.72
CA ILE A 40 -0.27 8.83 -18.23
C ILE A 40 -0.60 9.63 -19.50
N ALA A 41 -0.28 10.93 -19.53
CA ALA A 41 -0.55 11.79 -20.68
C ALA A 41 0.16 11.35 -21.98
N ARG A 42 1.18 10.49 -21.88
CA ARG A 42 1.96 9.95 -23.01
C ARG A 42 1.54 8.54 -23.41
N ALA A 43 0.65 7.91 -22.65
CA ALA A 43 0.28 6.53 -22.80
C ALA A 43 -1.09 6.36 -23.48
N ARG A 44 -1.23 5.36 -24.36
CA ARG A 44 -2.53 4.98 -24.94
C ARG A 44 -3.33 4.07 -24.01
N GLN A 45 -2.64 3.22 -23.25
CA GLN A 45 -3.22 2.30 -22.28
C GLN A 45 -2.41 2.32 -20.99
N VAL A 46 -3.08 2.17 -19.86
CA VAL A 46 -2.46 2.19 -18.53
C VAL A 46 -2.92 0.97 -17.75
N VAL A 47 -1.98 0.28 -17.12
CA VAL A 47 -2.20 -0.78 -16.13
C VAL A 47 -1.64 -0.29 -14.80
N ILE A 48 -2.44 -0.42 -13.75
CA ILE A 48 -2.09 0.03 -12.42
C ILE A 48 -2.07 -1.20 -11.52
N VAL A 49 -0.93 -1.46 -10.89
CA VAL A 49 -0.68 -2.60 -10.01
C VAL A 49 -0.22 -2.05 -8.67
N GLY A 50 -0.85 -2.51 -7.59
CA GLY A 50 -0.51 -2.10 -6.23
C GLY A 50 -1.50 -2.70 -5.24
N ASP A 51 -1.30 -2.37 -3.97
CA ASP A 51 -2.10 -2.86 -2.86
C ASP A 51 -2.40 -1.73 -1.89
N GLN A 52 -3.69 -1.48 -1.67
CA GLN A 52 -4.16 -0.41 -0.78
C GLN A 52 -4.01 -0.75 0.70
N LYS A 53 -3.76 -2.02 1.03
CA LYS A 53 -3.48 -2.46 2.40
C LYS A 53 -1.99 -2.33 2.76
N GLN A 54 -1.17 -1.90 1.81
CA GLN A 54 0.25 -1.60 2.02
C GLN A 54 0.49 -0.10 2.21
N LEU A 55 1.75 0.29 2.35
CA LEU A 55 2.14 1.65 2.71
C LEU A 55 1.65 2.70 1.68
N PRO A 56 1.10 3.84 2.15
CA PRO A 56 0.82 5.01 1.31
C PRO A 56 2.14 5.74 0.94
N PRO A 57 2.11 6.77 0.10
CA PRO A 57 3.31 7.55 -0.24
C PRO A 57 3.93 8.19 1.00
N THR A 58 5.25 8.32 1.03
CA THR A 58 5.98 8.81 2.22
C THR A 58 5.55 10.19 2.71
N SER A 59 5.16 11.10 1.82
CA SER A 59 4.66 12.44 2.20
C SER A 59 3.37 12.40 3.02
N PHE A 60 2.63 11.29 3.02
CA PHE A 60 1.48 11.08 3.91
C PHE A 60 1.92 11.09 5.39
N PHE A 61 2.99 10.36 5.73
CA PHE A 61 3.49 10.32 7.10
C PHE A 61 3.94 11.70 7.58
N ASP A 62 4.58 12.47 6.72
CA ASP A 62 5.00 13.84 7.05
C ASP A 62 3.82 14.77 7.33
N ARG A 63 2.68 14.60 6.62
CA ARG A 63 1.45 15.36 6.87
C ARG A 63 0.75 14.92 8.15
N LEU A 64 0.63 13.61 8.39
CA LEU A 64 0.03 13.09 9.62
C LEU A 64 0.79 13.55 10.87
N LEU A 65 2.12 13.52 10.82
CA LEU A 65 2.97 14.03 11.91
C LEU A 65 2.90 15.56 12.08
N ALA A 66 2.54 16.29 11.02
CA ALA A 66 2.33 17.73 11.07
C ALA A 66 0.91 18.11 11.56
N ASP A 67 -0.05 17.21 11.43
CA ASP A 67 -1.48 17.41 11.77
C ASP A 67 -1.84 16.96 13.20
N ASP A 68 -0.93 16.27 13.90
CA ASP A 68 -1.06 15.83 15.31
C ASP A 68 -1.20 16.99 16.34
N GLY A 69 -1.40 18.23 15.87
CA GLY A 69 -1.73 19.41 16.66
C GLY A 69 -3.23 19.62 16.91
N ASP A 70 -4.12 18.97 16.17
CA ASP A 70 -5.58 19.10 16.31
C ASP A 70 -6.26 17.73 16.14
N ALA A 71 -6.04 16.83 17.11
CA ALA A 71 -6.71 15.53 17.15
C ALA A 71 -8.16 15.66 17.65
N GLU A 72 -9.14 15.55 16.76
CA GLU A 72 -10.45 14.95 17.04
C GLU A 72 -11.14 14.57 15.71
N ASP A 73 -11.45 13.26 15.56
CA ASP A 73 -12.32 12.63 14.54
C ASP A 73 -11.78 12.39 13.11
N LEU A 74 -11.05 11.27 12.92
CA LEU A 74 -10.92 10.59 11.61
C LEU A 74 -11.41 9.13 11.65
N ASP A 75 -12.53 8.89 12.34
CA ASP A 75 -13.34 7.67 12.17
C ASP A 75 -14.55 7.98 11.27
N LYS A 76 -14.33 8.20 9.96
CA LYS A 76 -15.42 8.19 8.95
C LYS A 76 -14.98 7.50 7.67
N GLU A 77 -15.20 6.20 7.65
CA GLU A 77 -15.40 5.42 6.43
C GLU A 77 -16.54 6.05 5.61
N GLY A 78 -16.24 6.46 4.37
CA GLY A 78 -17.17 6.53 3.25
C GLY A 78 -18.37 7.48 3.34
N GLU A 79 -18.25 8.69 2.79
CA GLU A 79 -19.26 9.23 1.85
C GLU A 79 -18.73 10.47 1.11
N VAL A 80 -18.89 10.41 -0.22
CA VAL A 80 -18.48 11.34 -1.28
C VAL A 80 -18.99 12.77 -1.06
N LEU A 81 -18.23 13.82 -1.39
CA LEU A 81 -18.80 15.01 -2.05
C LEU A 81 -17.75 15.81 -2.86
N LEU A 82 -18.07 15.99 -4.15
CA LEU A 82 -17.35 16.79 -5.15
C LEU A 82 -17.23 18.26 -4.71
N GLY A 83 -15.99 18.75 -4.57
CA GLY A 83 -15.69 20.11 -4.14
C GLY A 83 -14.27 20.61 -4.46
N GLY A 84 -13.91 20.62 -5.74
CA GLY A 84 -12.96 21.57 -6.34
C GLY A 84 -11.45 21.43 -6.11
N ALA A 85 -10.96 21.25 -4.88
CA ALA A 85 -9.51 21.27 -4.61
C ALA A 85 -9.07 20.53 -3.33
N ALA A 86 -9.93 20.43 -2.31
CA ALA A 86 -9.60 19.74 -1.06
C ALA A 86 -9.51 18.20 -1.22
N THR A 87 -10.22 17.64 -2.19
CA THR A 87 -10.27 16.19 -2.48
C THR A 87 -9.00 15.61 -3.10
N LEU A 88 -8.08 16.45 -3.61
CA LEU A 88 -6.79 15.98 -4.11
C LEU A 88 -5.83 15.59 -2.96
N GLY A 89 -6.00 16.20 -1.78
CA GLY A 89 -5.21 15.85 -0.60
C GLY A 89 -5.57 14.50 0.01
N GLU A 90 -6.84 14.09 -0.13
CA GLU A 90 -7.40 12.83 0.40
C GLU A 90 -7.14 11.63 -0.52
N LEU A 91 -6.89 11.86 -1.81
CA LEU A 91 -6.56 10.80 -2.76
C LEU A 91 -5.05 10.63 -2.85
N GLU A 92 -4.52 9.92 -1.86
CA GLU A 92 -3.09 9.78 -1.59
C GLU A 92 -2.30 9.19 -2.75
N SER A 93 -2.89 8.29 -3.54
CA SER A 93 -2.19 7.57 -4.60
C SER A 93 -3.02 7.43 -5.87
N ILE A 94 -2.33 7.17 -6.99
CA ILE A 94 -3.00 6.87 -8.26
C ILE A 94 -3.87 5.61 -8.16
N LEU A 95 -3.51 4.65 -7.30
CA LEU A 95 -4.31 3.45 -7.03
C LEU A 95 -5.65 3.82 -6.36
N SER A 96 -5.61 4.61 -5.29
CA SER A 96 -6.80 5.07 -4.56
C SER A 96 -7.69 5.97 -5.44
N LEU A 97 -7.08 6.85 -6.25
CA LEU A 97 -7.82 7.67 -7.22
C LEU A 97 -8.58 6.80 -8.23
N CYS A 98 -7.94 5.75 -8.76
CA CYS A 98 -8.56 4.86 -9.73
C CYS A 98 -9.72 4.05 -9.13
N GLU A 99 -9.57 3.58 -7.90
CA GLU A 99 -10.67 2.93 -7.17
C GLU A 99 -11.84 3.90 -6.93
N ALA A 100 -11.56 5.10 -6.42
CA ALA A 100 -12.59 6.12 -6.15
C ALA A 100 -13.36 6.53 -7.41
N ARG A 101 -12.74 6.41 -8.59
CA ARG A 101 -13.37 6.64 -9.89
C ARG A 101 -14.19 5.45 -10.40
N GLY A 102 -14.27 4.35 -9.64
CA GLY A 102 -15.01 3.15 -10.00
C GLY A 102 -14.38 2.40 -11.17
N LEU A 103 -13.06 2.52 -11.39
CA LEU A 103 -12.40 1.74 -12.42
C LEU A 103 -12.43 0.26 -12.07
N ARG A 104 -12.48 -0.59 -13.10
CA ARG A 104 -12.54 -2.04 -12.92
C ARG A 104 -11.26 -2.53 -12.23
N MET A 105 -11.42 -3.09 -11.03
CA MET A 105 -10.33 -3.70 -10.28
C MET A 105 -10.42 -5.23 -10.32
N ARG A 106 -9.27 -5.88 -10.12
CA ARG A 106 -9.19 -7.34 -9.96
C ARG A 106 -8.10 -7.68 -8.95
N MET A 107 -8.50 -8.33 -7.87
CA MET A 107 -7.58 -8.85 -6.87
C MET A 107 -6.84 -10.09 -7.39
N LEU A 108 -5.52 -10.13 -7.20
CA LEU A 108 -4.74 -11.35 -7.41
C LEU A 108 -4.79 -12.18 -6.13
N GLN A 109 -5.51 -13.30 -6.16
CA GLN A 109 -5.79 -14.08 -4.96
C GLN A 109 -4.63 -14.99 -4.53
N TRP A 110 -3.76 -15.40 -5.44
CA TRP A 110 -2.74 -16.40 -5.12
C TRP A 110 -1.54 -15.79 -4.39
N HIS A 111 -1.29 -16.24 -3.16
CA HIS A 111 -0.15 -15.82 -2.35
C HIS A 111 0.95 -16.88 -2.35
N TYR A 112 2.04 -16.60 -3.07
CA TYR A 112 3.17 -17.54 -3.22
C TYR A 112 4.35 -17.26 -2.27
N ARG A 113 4.33 -16.13 -1.54
CA ARG A 113 5.50 -15.69 -0.75
C ARG A 113 5.66 -16.48 0.56
N SER A 114 4.56 -16.71 1.26
CA SER A 114 4.60 -17.38 2.57
C SER A 114 4.76 -18.88 2.40
N ARG A 115 5.89 -19.41 2.87
CA ARG A 115 6.17 -20.86 2.84
C ARG A 115 5.28 -21.65 3.78
N ASP A 116 4.84 -21.04 4.88
CA ASP A 116 3.84 -21.61 5.80
C ASP A 116 2.58 -20.73 5.83
N PRO A 117 1.37 -21.31 5.71
CA PRO A 117 0.11 -20.57 5.82
C PRO A 117 -0.03 -19.71 7.08
N SER A 118 0.56 -20.09 8.20
CA SER A 118 0.50 -19.31 9.44
C SER A 118 1.08 -17.91 9.29
N LEU A 119 2.10 -17.74 8.44
CA LEU A 119 2.84 -16.47 8.30
C LEU A 119 1.99 -15.33 7.73
N ILE A 120 0.99 -15.64 6.89
CA ILE A 120 0.08 -14.63 6.32
C ILE A 120 -1.31 -14.71 6.95
N ARG A 121 -1.62 -15.74 7.75
CA ARG A 121 -2.98 -16.02 8.21
C ARG A 121 -3.65 -14.84 8.88
N VAL A 122 -2.92 -14.15 9.75
CA VAL A 122 -3.42 -12.95 10.44
C VAL A 122 -3.73 -11.87 9.41
N SER A 123 -2.78 -11.52 8.54
CA SER A 123 -2.99 -10.50 7.52
C SER A 123 -4.11 -10.85 6.53
N ASN A 124 -4.21 -12.12 6.10
CA ASN A 124 -5.25 -12.59 5.20
C ASN A 124 -6.65 -12.37 5.80
N ARG A 125 -6.79 -12.70 7.08
CA ARG A 125 -8.03 -12.48 7.81
C ARG A 125 -8.36 -11.00 8.01
N GLU A 126 -7.40 -10.23 8.52
CA GLU A 126 -7.63 -8.83 8.93
C GLU A 126 -7.74 -7.87 7.73
N PHE A 127 -6.94 -8.04 6.69
CA PHE A 127 -6.85 -7.08 5.58
C PHE A 127 -7.47 -7.56 4.27
N TYR A 128 -7.56 -8.88 4.07
CA TYR A 128 -7.95 -9.48 2.79
C TYR A 128 -9.17 -10.40 2.88
N ARG A 129 -9.89 -10.41 4.02
CA ARG A 129 -11.14 -11.15 4.23
C ARG A 129 -11.05 -12.64 3.89
N ASP A 130 -9.89 -13.25 4.13
CA ASP A 130 -9.57 -14.63 3.78
C ASP A 130 -9.69 -14.96 2.28
N GLU A 131 -9.64 -13.96 1.39
CA GLU A 131 -9.70 -14.15 -0.07
C GLU A 131 -8.36 -14.59 -0.70
N LEU A 132 -7.23 -14.49 0.02
CA LEU A 132 -5.95 -15.00 -0.48
C LEU A 132 -5.90 -16.53 -0.43
N ILE A 133 -5.60 -17.12 -1.59
CA ILE A 133 -5.40 -18.55 -1.79
C ILE A 133 -3.93 -18.89 -1.56
N LEU A 134 -3.70 -19.81 -0.63
CA LEU A 134 -2.38 -20.33 -0.33
C LEU A 134 -2.15 -21.66 -1.04
N PRO A 135 -1.02 -21.84 -1.75
CA PRO A 135 -0.67 -23.16 -2.27
C PRO A 135 -0.44 -24.14 -1.11
N PRO A 136 -0.68 -25.45 -1.33
CA PRO A 136 -0.42 -26.46 -0.31
C PRO A 136 1.06 -26.39 0.11
N SER A 137 1.31 -26.19 1.40
CA SER A 137 2.66 -26.15 1.93
C SER A 137 3.10 -27.55 2.39
N PRO A 138 4.23 -28.09 1.88
CA PRO A 138 4.74 -29.37 2.34
C PRO A 138 5.25 -29.31 3.79
N LEU A 139 5.56 -28.12 4.30
CA LEU A 139 6.10 -27.89 5.64
C LEU A 139 5.02 -27.60 6.67
N GLN A 140 3.74 -27.54 6.29
CA GLN A 140 2.64 -27.15 7.18
C GLN A 140 2.48 -28.05 8.42
N LYS A 141 2.96 -29.30 8.33
CA LYS A 141 2.91 -30.27 9.44
C LYS A 141 4.21 -30.31 10.26
N ASP A 142 5.23 -29.56 9.86
CA ASP A 142 6.49 -29.50 10.57
C ASP A 142 6.38 -28.49 11.74
N PRO A 143 6.42 -28.95 13.01
CA PRO A 143 6.28 -28.07 14.16
C PRO A 143 7.46 -27.09 14.33
N SER A 144 8.54 -27.24 13.56
CA SER A 144 9.67 -26.28 13.52
C SER A 144 9.48 -25.15 12.51
N CYS A 145 8.42 -25.20 11.69
CA CYS A 145 8.11 -24.22 10.66
C CYS A 145 6.88 -23.37 11.02
N GLY A 146 6.82 -22.15 10.49
CA GLY A 146 5.70 -21.24 10.69
C GLY A 146 5.78 -20.41 11.99
N LEU A 147 4.62 -19.95 12.45
CA LEU A 147 4.49 -19.17 13.68
C LEU A 147 4.26 -20.09 14.88
N ILE A 148 5.11 -19.95 15.90
CA ILE A 148 5.01 -20.68 17.17
C ILE A 148 4.71 -19.68 18.27
N PHE A 149 3.61 -19.89 18.98
CA PHE A 149 3.27 -19.08 20.14
C PHE A 149 3.84 -19.71 21.41
N THR A 150 4.82 -19.05 22.03
CA THR A 150 5.40 -19.47 23.30
C THR A 150 4.92 -18.53 24.39
N ARG A 151 4.04 -19.03 25.27
CA ARG A 151 3.62 -18.28 26.46
C ARG A 151 4.80 -18.20 27.43
N VAL A 152 5.28 -16.99 27.69
CA VAL A 152 6.29 -16.73 28.72
C VAL A 152 5.60 -16.24 30.01
N ALA A 153 6.06 -16.73 31.16
CA ALA A 153 5.60 -16.29 32.47
C ALA A 153 6.34 -14.99 32.87
N GLY A 154 6.12 -13.91 32.11
CA GLY A 154 6.63 -12.58 32.43
C GLY A 154 5.60 -11.77 33.21
N LEU A 155 6.00 -11.11 34.29
CA LEU A 155 5.24 -10.03 34.89
C LEU A 155 5.54 -8.75 34.09
N HIS A 156 4.54 -8.20 33.41
CA HIS A 156 4.68 -6.92 32.70
C HIS A 156 4.61 -5.78 33.71
N ASN A 157 5.78 -5.27 34.15
CA ASN A 157 5.83 -4.04 34.94
C ASN A 157 5.58 -2.85 34.00
N GLY A 158 4.38 -2.26 34.07
CA GLY A 158 3.99 -1.07 33.30
C GLY A 158 4.66 0.20 33.80
N GLY A 159 5.99 0.26 33.78
CA GLY A 159 6.76 1.42 34.23
C GLY A 159 7.90 1.72 33.29
N CYS A 160 7.98 2.98 32.84
CA CYS A 160 9.12 3.56 32.15
C CYS A 160 10.43 3.12 32.82
N VAL A 161 11.33 2.53 32.05
CA VAL A 161 12.68 2.22 32.51
C VAL A 161 13.49 3.51 32.47
N ASN A 162 13.64 4.15 33.64
CA ASN A 162 14.83 4.96 33.91
C ASN A 162 15.84 4.10 34.68
N ASP A 163 17.07 4.15 34.16
CA ASP A 163 18.37 4.01 34.81
C ASP A 163 18.84 2.67 35.43
N HIS A 164 19.86 2.16 34.75
CA HIS A 164 21.22 1.89 35.22
C HIS A 164 21.50 0.88 36.36
N SER A 165 22.24 -0.15 35.90
CA SER A 165 23.48 -0.72 36.46
C SER A 165 23.45 -1.60 37.71
N ALA A 166 24.09 -2.77 37.49
CA ALA A 166 24.82 -3.68 38.37
C ALA A 166 24.01 -4.59 39.31
#